data_AF-A0A8J7DGW3-F1
#
_entry.id   AF-A0A8J7DGW3-F1
#
_cell.length_a   1.000
_cell.length_b   1.000
_cell.length_c   1.000
_cell.angle_alpha   90.00
_cell.angle_beta   90.00
_cell.angle_gamma   90.00
#
_symmetry.space_group_name_H-M   'P 1'
#
loop_
_entity.id
_entity.type
_entity.pdbx_description
1 polymer ?
#
loop_
_entity_poly.entity_id
_entity_poly.type
_entity_poly.pdbx_seq_one_letter_code
_entity_poly.pdbx_strand_id
1 'polypeptide(L)'
;MATKFPKFSQDLAQDPTTRRIWYAIATGNDFETHDGITEENLYQKIFATHFGHLAIIFLWASSLLFHVAWQGNFEQWIKDPLHIRPIAHAIWDPHFGKPAIEAFTQAGASNPVNITYSGIYHWWYTIGMRTNSELYNGSVFLLIFAAVLLFAGWLHLQPKYRPSLAWFKSAEHRLNHHLAGLFGVSSLAWAGHLIHVAVPEARGQHVGWDNFLNTPP
;
A
#
# COMPACT_ATOMS: atom_id res chain seq x y z
N MET A 1 26.13 -19.23 -27.91
CA MET A 1 24.67 -19.48 -27.95
C MET A 1 24.03 -18.52 -26.97
N ALA A 2 23.19 -17.59 -27.42
CA ALA A 2 22.55 -16.61 -26.52
C ALA A 2 21.48 -17.28 -25.66
N THR A 3 21.32 -16.82 -24.43
CA THR A 3 20.25 -17.27 -23.52
C THR A 3 19.00 -16.39 -23.68
N LYS A 4 17.84 -16.85 -23.18
CA LYS A 4 16.60 -16.05 -23.21
C LYS A 4 16.63 -14.81 -22.29
N PHE A 5 17.47 -14.82 -21.25
CA PHE A 5 17.51 -13.79 -20.22
C PHE A 5 18.88 -13.09 -20.18
N PRO A 6 18.93 -11.74 -20.14
CA PRO A 6 17.79 -10.81 -20.16
C PRO A 6 17.21 -10.60 -21.57
N LYS A 7 15.88 -10.48 -21.66
CA LYS A 7 15.19 -10.19 -22.93
C LYS A 7 15.57 -8.80 -23.50
N PHE A 8 15.89 -7.86 -22.62
CA PHE A 8 16.05 -6.45 -22.95
C PHE A 8 17.49 -6.05 -23.31
N SER A 9 18.45 -6.97 -23.31
CA SER A 9 19.84 -6.72 -23.72
C SER A 9 20.46 -7.97 -24.34
N GLN A 10 20.70 -7.95 -25.65
CA GLN A 10 21.35 -9.03 -26.40
C GLN A 10 22.81 -9.21 -25.98
N ASP A 11 23.51 -8.12 -25.68
CA ASP A 11 24.90 -8.14 -25.21
C ASP A 11 25.01 -8.94 -23.90
N LEU A 12 24.12 -8.66 -22.95
CA LEU A 12 24.04 -9.45 -21.72
C LEU A 12 23.58 -10.88 -21.99
N ALA A 13 22.59 -11.09 -22.86
CA ALA A 13 22.07 -12.43 -23.15
C ALA A 13 23.12 -13.39 -23.76
N GLN A 14 24.12 -12.83 -24.43
CA GLN A 14 25.25 -13.56 -25.02
C GLN A 14 26.40 -13.81 -24.03
N ASP A 15 26.44 -13.12 -22.89
CA ASP A 15 27.48 -13.30 -21.88
C ASP A 15 27.41 -14.72 -21.26
N PRO A 16 28.47 -15.54 -21.43
CA PRO A 16 28.47 -16.93 -20.98
C PRO A 16 28.74 -17.08 -19.47
N THR A 17 29.08 -16.00 -18.78
CA THR A 17 29.47 -16.02 -17.36
C THR A 17 28.28 -15.76 -16.44
N THR A 18 28.51 -15.88 -15.13
CA THR A 18 27.53 -15.49 -14.10
C THR A 18 27.30 -13.97 -14.05
N ARG A 19 28.20 -13.16 -14.63
CA ARG A 19 28.06 -11.70 -14.74
C ARG A 19 26.72 -11.31 -15.39
N ARG A 20 26.30 -12.08 -16.40
CA ARG A 20 25.01 -11.92 -17.08
C ARG A 20 23.84 -11.78 -16.11
N ILE A 21 23.76 -12.65 -15.11
CA ILE A 21 22.63 -12.71 -14.17
C ILE A 21 22.62 -11.45 -13.31
N TRP A 22 23.78 -11.08 -12.76
CA TRP A 22 23.91 -9.91 -11.89
C TRP A 22 23.60 -8.60 -12.62
N TYR A 23 24.17 -8.40 -13.80
CA TYR A 23 23.92 -7.19 -14.58
C TYR A 23 22.47 -7.12 -15.05
N ALA A 24 21.87 -8.24 -15.44
CA ALA A 24 20.47 -8.25 -15.81
C ALA A 24 19.53 -7.88 -14.66
N ILE A 25 19.85 -8.22 -13.42
CA ILE A 25 19.06 -7.76 -12.25
C ILE A 25 19.31 -6.26 -12.02
N ALA A 26 20.56 -5.82 -12.09
CA ALA A 26 20.95 -4.44 -11.83
C ALA A 26 20.37 -3.43 -12.86
N THR A 27 20.28 -3.82 -14.13
CA THR A 27 19.80 -2.93 -15.22
C THR A 27 18.36 -3.21 -15.62
N GLY A 28 17.65 -4.08 -14.89
CA GLY A 28 16.27 -4.45 -15.21
C GLY A 28 15.28 -3.28 -15.24
N ASN A 29 15.54 -2.25 -14.43
CA ASN A 29 14.73 -1.02 -14.37
C ASN A 29 15.39 0.19 -15.06
N ASP A 30 16.56 0.01 -15.66
CA ASP A 30 17.23 1.04 -16.46
C ASP A 30 16.68 1.03 -17.89
N PHE A 31 15.42 1.43 -18.04
CA PHE A 31 14.66 1.24 -19.28
C PHE A 31 15.26 1.97 -20.49
N GLU A 32 16.01 3.06 -20.27
CA GLU A 32 16.63 3.86 -21.34
C GLU A 32 17.76 3.11 -22.05
N THR A 33 18.41 2.16 -21.37
CA THR A 33 19.50 1.35 -21.94
C THR A 33 19.02 0.05 -22.59
N HIS A 34 17.71 -0.21 -22.60
CA HIS A 34 17.15 -1.43 -23.17
C HIS A 34 17.17 -1.40 -24.69
N ASP A 35 17.47 -2.54 -25.31
CA ASP A 35 17.54 -2.67 -26.77
C ASP A 35 16.23 -2.24 -27.44
N GLY A 36 16.32 -1.32 -28.41
CA GLY A 36 15.18 -0.87 -29.22
C GLY A 36 14.15 -0.03 -28.47
N ILE A 37 14.49 0.53 -27.30
CA ILE A 37 13.59 1.44 -26.59
C ILE A 37 13.41 2.74 -27.39
N THR A 38 12.16 3.23 -27.43
CA THR A 38 11.81 4.55 -27.97
C THR A 38 11.33 5.44 -26.83
N GLU A 39 11.39 6.76 -27.01
CA GLU A 39 10.97 7.70 -25.97
C GLU A 39 9.51 7.47 -25.54
N GLU A 40 8.59 7.26 -26.48
CA GLU A 40 7.18 7.00 -26.16
C GLU A 40 7.00 5.68 -25.38
N ASN A 41 7.67 4.61 -25.80
CA ASN A 41 7.61 3.32 -25.11
C ASN A 41 8.22 3.39 -23.70
N LEU A 42 9.25 4.20 -23.51
CA LEU A 42 9.85 4.47 -22.20
C LEU A 42 8.81 5.07 -21.25
N TYR A 43 8.14 6.16 -21.65
CA TYR A 43 7.11 6.79 -20.83
C TYR A 43 5.94 5.85 -20.52
N GLN A 44 5.47 5.07 -21.50
CA GLN A 44 4.40 4.09 -21.28
C GLN A 44 4.80 2.99 -20.29
N LYS A 45 6.05 2.49 -20.35
CA LYS A 45 6.58 1.52 -19.37
C LYS A 45 6.68 2.11 -17.97
N ILE A 46 7.22 3.34 -17.85
CA ILE A 46 7.31 4.05 -16.56
C ILE A 46 5.91 4.23 -15.97
N PHE A 47 4.94 4.65 -16.77
CA PHE A 47 3.58 4.88 -16.33
C PHE A 47 2.90 3.62 -15.77
N ALA A 48 2.99 2.49 -16.48
CA ALA A 48 2.47 1.22 -15.97
C ALA A 48 3.22 0.73 -14.71
N THR A 49 4.53 1.01 -14.62
CA THR A 49 5.34 0.70 -13.44
C THR A 49 4.88 1.51 -12.22
N HIS A 50 4.49 2.78 -12.39
CA HIS A 50 3.91 3.59 -11.31
C HIS A 50 2.61 2.99 -10.77
N PHE A 51 1.72 2.49 -11.65
CA PHE A 51 0.50 1.78 -11.20
C PHE A 51 0.83 0.52 -10.40
N GLY A 52 1.79 -0.28 -10.87
CA GLY A 52 2.27 -1.45 -10.13
C GLY A 52 2.83 -1.09 -8.75
N HIS A 53 3.65 -0.03 -8.67
CA HIS A 53 4.22 0.44 -7.43
C HIS A 53 3.16 0.97 -6.46
N LEU A 54 2.19 1.76 -6.94
CA LEU A 54 1.07 2.23 -6.13
C LEU A 54 0.25 1.05 -5.58
N ALA A 55 -0.03 0.03 -6.40
CA ALA A 55 -0.74 -1.16 -5.94
C ALA A 55 0.02 -1.89 -4.82
N ILE A 56 1.35 -1.97 -4.89
CA ILE A 56 2.18 -2.54 -3.81
C ILE A 56 2.01 -1.74 -2.51
N ILE A 57 2.00 -0.40 -2.57
CA ILE A 57 1.78 0.45 -1.39
C ILE A 57 0.40 0.16 -0.77
N PHE A 58 -0.66 0.04 -1.59
CA PHE A 58 -2.00 -0.23 -1.09
C PHE A 58 -2.18 -1.66 -0.55
N LEU A 59 -1.52 -2.66 -1.15
CA LEU A 59 -1.48 -4.02 -0.60
C LEU A 59 -0.73 -4.05 0.74
N TRP A 60 0.38 -3.32 0.86
CA TRP A 60 1.10 -3.17 2.11
C TRP A 60 0.20 -2.55 3.19
N ALA A 61 -0.44 -1.41 2.90
CA ALA A 61 -1.35 -0.75 3.84
C ALA A 61 -2.57 -1.63 4.21
N SER A 62 -3.14 -2.35 3.23
CA SER A 62 -4.21 -3.33 3.45
C SER A 62 -3.76 -4.43 4.41
N SER A 63 -2.56 -4.97 4.23
CA SER A 63 -2.02 -6.02 5.11
C SER A 63 -1.84 -5.56 6.55
N LEU A 64 -1.44 -4.30 6.77
CA LEU A 64 -1.31 -3.74 8.12
C LEU A 64 -2.67 -3.72 8.83
N LEU A 65 -3.70 -3.20 8.17
CA LEU A 65 -5.07 -3.18 8.71
C LEU A 65 -5.57 -4.60 8.98
N PHE A 66 -5.37 -5.51 8.03
CA PHE A 66 -5.83 -6.90 8.13
C PHE A 66 -5.18 -7.65 9.30
N HIS A 67 -3.85 -7.57 9.44
CA HIS A 67 -3.14 -8.26 10.52
C HIS A 67 -3.55 -7.73 11.90
N VAL A 68 -3.75 -6.42 12.04
CA VAL A 68 -4.23 -5.84 13.30
C VAL A 68 -5.68 -6.24 13.58
N ALA A 69 -6.56 -6.20 12.57
CA ALA A 69 -7.96 -6.61 12.74
C ALA A 69 -8.11 -8.09 13.12
N TRP A 70 -7.25 -8.95 12.57
CA TRP A 70 -7.33 -10.40 12.78
C TRP A 70 -6.58 -10.89 14.01
N GLN A 71 -5.34 -10.42 14.21
CA GLN A 71 -4.39 -10.96 15.19
C GLN A 71 -3.94 -9.91 16.21
N GLY A 72 -4.32 -8.65 16.00
CA GLY A 72 -4.02 -7.56 16.91
C GLY A 72 -4.96 -7.52 18.11
N ASN A 73 -4.72 -6.52 18.94
CA ASN A 73 -5.49 -6.21 20.14
C ASN A 73 -6.10 -4.80 20.09
N PHE A 74 -6.49 -4.29 18.90
CA PHE A 74 -6.90 -2.89 18.70
C PHE A 74 -8.05 -2.46 19.63
N GLU A 75 -9.13 -3.24 19.70
CA GLU A 75 -10.28 -2.94 20.58
C GLU A 75 -9.95 -3.00 22.08
N GLN A 76 -8.94 -3.80 22.47
CA GLN A 76 -8.43 -3.79 23.84
C GLN A 76 -7.60 -2.53 24.07
N TRP A 77 -6.67 -2.24 23.15
CA TRP A 77 -5.77 -1.10 23.20
C TRP A 77 -6.52 0.23 23.31
N ILE A 78 -7.62 0.41 22.56
CA ILE A 78 -8.42 1.65 22.62
C ILE A 78 -8.97 1.92 24.03
N LYS A 79 -9.23 0.89 24.83
CA LYS A 79 -9.75 1.05 26.21
C LYS A 79 -8.69 1.55 27.19
N ASP A 80 -7.42 1.22 26.95
CA ASP A 80 -6.28 1.71 27.73
C ASP A 80 -5.02 1.89 26.87
N PRO A 81 -4.95 2.97 26.07
CA PRO A 81 -3.86 3.20 25.12
C PRO A 81 -2.49 3.42 25.76
N LEU A 82 -2.46 3.73 27.06
CA LEU A 82 -1.24 4.07 27.79
C LEU A 82 -0.50 2.85 28.33
N HIS A 83 -1.22 1.78 28.67
CA HIS A 83 -0.62 0.60 29.31
C HIS A 83 -0.66 -0.64 28.42
N ILE A 84 -1.63 -0.74 27.50
CA ILE A 84 -1.70 -1.88 26.58
C ILE A 84 -0.69 -1.68 25.46
N ARG A 85 0.17 -2.68 25.25
CA ARG A 85 1.14 -2.66 24.15
C ARG A 85 0.45 -3.12 22.85
N PRO A 86 0.55 -2.36 21.75
CA PRO A 86 -0.14 -2.69 20.50
C PRO A 86 0.55 -3.88 19.80
N ILE A 87 -0.24 -4.82 19.31
CA ILE A 87 0.25 -6.02 18.61
C ILE A 87 0.36 -5.75 17.10
N ALA A 88 1.46 -6.16 16.49
CA ALA A 88 1.63 -6.11 15.03
C ALA A 88 0.88 -7.27 14.35
N HIS A 89 1.28 -8.50 14.66
CA HIS A 89 0.74 -9.75 14.13
C HIS A 89 1.22 -10.93 14.97
N ALA A 90 0.62 -12.10 14.77
CA ALA A 90 1.05 -13.34 15.40
C ALA A 90 2.39 -13.84 14.83
N ILE A 91 3.19 -14.49 15.67
CA ILE A 91 4.41 -15.20 15.25
C ILE A 91 4.06 -16.65 15.00
N TRP A 92 4.44 -17.17 13.83
CA TRP A 92 4.36 -18.57 13.50
C TRP A 92 5.73 -19.05 13.02
N ASP A 93 6.54 -19.56 13.95
CA ASP A 93 7.88 -20.09 13.66
C ASP A 93 8.01 -21.51 14.24
N PRO A 94 8.07 -22.57 13.41
CA PRO A 94 8.16 -23.95 13.88
C PRO A 94 9.50 -24.27 14.57
N HIS A 95 10.50 -23.39 14.48
CA HIS A 95 11.79 -23.59 15.14
C HIS A 95 11.80 -23.07 16.58
N PHE A 96 10.74 -22.38 17.03
CA PHE A 96 10.67 -21.88 18.40
C PHE A 96 10.60 -23.03 19.41
N GLY A 97 11.60 -23.07 20.31
CA GLY A 97 11.51 -23.86 21.53
C GLY A 97 10.46 -23.27 22.48
N LYS A 98 9.97 -24.08 23.42
CA LYS A 98 8.98 -23.66 24.43
C LYS A 98 9.33 -22.34 25.15
N PRO A 99 10.57 -22.07 25.58
CA PRO A 99 10.92 -20.80 26.22
C PRO A 99 10.71 -19.58 25.31
N ALA A 100 10.94 -19.70 24.00
CA ALA A 100 10.70 -18.63 23.05
C ALA A 100 9.19 -18.39 22.86
N ILE A 101 8.40 -19.45 22.77
CA ILE A 101 6.93 -19.35 22.72
C ILE A 101 6.42 -18.58 23.93
N GLU A 102 6.89 -18.93 25.13
CA GLU A 102 6.51 -18.24 26.37
C GLU A 102 6.96 -16.78 26.39
N ALA A 103 8.20 -16.48 25.98
CA ALA A 103 8.73 -15.12 25.96
C ALA A 103 8.00 -14.19 24.97
N PHE A 104 7.58 -14.71 23.82
CA PHE A 104 6.87 -13.94 22.80
C PHE A 104 5.34 -13.97 22.98
N THR A 105 4.80 -14.81 23.86
CA THR A 105 3.38 -14.76 24.25
C THR A 105 3.19 -13.63 25.26
N GLN A 106 2.85 -12.46 24.75
CA GLN A 106 2.88 -11.20 25.50
C GLN A 106 1.70 -10.29 25.14
N ALA A 107 1.65 -9.10 25.74
CA ALA A 107 0.60 -8.09 25.51
C ALA A 107 -0.84 -8.62 25.71
N GLY A 108 -1.01 -9.59 26.61
CA GLY A 108 -2.30 -10.23 26.91
C GLY A 108 -2.77 -11.24 25.86
N ALA A 109 -1.97 -11.53 24.83
CA ALA A 109 -2.27 -12.57 23.85
C ALA A 109 -2.06 -13.99 24.42
N SER A 110 -2.76 -14.96 23.85
CA SER A 110 -2.64 -16.39 24.19
C SER A 110 -1.63 -17.15 23.32
N ASN A 111 -0.99 -16.46 22.37
CA ASN A 111 -0.01 -17.00 21.44
C ASN A 111 1.15 -16.02 21.22
N PRO A 112 2.28 -16.48 20.65
CA PRO A 112 3.40 -15.61 20.31
C PRO A 112 2.99 -14.46 19.37
N VAL A 113 3.40 -13.23 19.70
CA VAL A 113 3.08 -12.02 18.95
C VAL A 113 4.26 -11.03 18.92
N ASN A 114 4.29 -10.20 17.87
CA ASN A 114 5.17 -9.04 17.79
C ASN A 114 4.47 -7.79 18.34
N ILE A 115 5.18 -6.96 19.08
CA ILE A 115 4.73 -5.60 19.44
C ILE A 115 5.00 -4.66 18.26
N THR A 116 4.02 -3.85 17.89
CA THR A 116 4.21 -2.83 16.85
C THR A 116 4.76 -1.53 17.42
N TYR A 117 5.73 -0.95 16.72
CA TYR A 117 6.29 0.36 17.02
C TYR A 117 6.07 1.36 15.87
N SER A 118 5.25 1.01 14.87
CA SER A 118 5.00 1.86 13.70
C SER A 118 4.06 3.05 13.99
N GLY A 119 3.39 3.07 15.14
CA GLY A 119 2.43 4.11 15.50
C GLY A 119 1.04 3.98 14.87
N ILE A 120 0.80 2.96 14.04
CA ILE A 120 -0.46 2.79 13.28
C ILE A 120 -1.71 2.73 14.16
N TYR A 121 -1.62 2.14 15.36
CA TYR A 121 -2.73 2.13 16.32
C TYR A 121 -3.17 3.55 16.72
N HIS A 122 -2.20 4.41 17.04
CA HIS A 122 -2.46 5.80 17.40
C HIS A 122 -3.08 6.55 16.24
N TRP A 123 -2.53 6.38 15.03
CA TRP A 123 -3.06 7.03 13.84
C TRP A 123 -4.51 6.63 13.56
N TRP A 124 -4.79 5.33 13.47
CA TRP A 124 -6.14 4.82 13.20
C TRP A 124 -7.16 5.22 14.27
N TYR A 125 -6.75 5.18 15.53
CA TYR A 125 -7.56 5.66 16.63
C TYR A 125 -7.87 7.16 16.51
N THR A 126 -6.88 8.01 16.22
CA THR A 126 -7.09 9.45 16.07
C THR A 126 -8.03 9.80 14.91
N ILE A 127 -8.00 9.04 13.81
CA ILE A 127 -8.87 9.28 12.65
C ILE A 127 -10.26 8.66 12.77
N GLY A 128 -10.60 8.07 13.93
CA GLY A 128 -11.96 7.63 14.25
C GLY A 128 -12.20 6.11 14.20
N MET A 129 -11.19 5.29 13.92
CA MET A 129 -11.38 3.83 13.93
C MET A 129 -11.50 3.31 15.38
N ARG A 130 -12.47 2.44 15.63
CA ARG A 130 -12.80 1.89 16.95
C ARG A 130 -12.89 0.37 17.00
N THR A 131 -13.24 -0.27 15.88
CA THR A 131 -13.51 -1.71 15.87
C THR A 131 -12.63 -2.48 14.89
N ASN A 132 -12.44 -3.77 15.14
CA ASN A 132 -11.75 -4.66 14.21
C ASN A 132 -12.51 -4.78 12.87
N SER A 133 -13.83 -4.65 12.90
CA SER A 133 -14.68 -4.66 11.70
C SER A 133 -14.36 -3.47 10.77
N GLU A 134 -14.17 -2.27 11.33
CA GLU A 134 -13.75 -1.09 10.54
C GLU A 134 -12.36 -1.26 9.93
N LEU A 135 -11.40 -1.77 10.70
CA LEU A 135 -10.07 -2.09 10.19
C LEU A 135 -10.14 -3.11 9.04
N TYR A 136 -10.94 -4.16 9.21
CA TYR A 136 -11.15 -5.18 8.19
C TYR A 136 -11.79 -4.61 6.93
N ASN A 137 -12.85 -3.80 7.05
CA ASN A 137 -13.48 -3.14 5.91
C ASN A 137 -12.50 -2.21 5.18
N GLY A 138 -11.67 -1.46 5.93
CA GLY A 138 -10.59 -0.67 5.36
C GLY A 138 -9.58 -1.53 4.59
N SER A 139 -9.20 -2.69 5.14
CA SER A 139 -8.28 -3.62 4.47
C SER A 139 -8.84 -4.13 3.14
N VAL A 140 -10.13 -4.48 3.09
CA VAL A 140 -10.82 -4.95 1.88
C VAL A 140 -10.94 -3.82 0.85
N PHE A 141 -11.28 -2.60 1.29
CA PHE A 141 -11.32 -1.44 0.40
C PHE A 141 -9.96 -1.20 -0.28
N LEU A 142 -8.86 -1.20 0.49
CA LEU A 142 -7.52 -1.00 -0.07
C LEU A 142 -7.10 -2.16 -0.98
N LEU A 143 -7.50 -3.39 -0.69
CA LEU A 143 -7.27 -4.56 -1.55
C LEU A 143 -7.96 -4.40 -2.91
N ILE A 144 -9.23 -4.01 -2.91
CA ILE A 144 -9.98 -3.74 -4.14
C ILE A 144 -9.33 -2.58 -4.91
N PHE A 145 -8.93 -1.51 -4.21
CA PHE A 145 -8.28 -0.37 -4.84
C PHE A 145 -6.93 -0.75 -5.49
N ALA A 146 -6.13 -1.60 -4.85
CA ALA A 146 -4.92 -2.15 -5.44
C ALA A 146 -5.22 -2.96 -6.71
N ALA A 147 -6.28 -3.77 -6.72
CA ALA A 147 -6.69 -4.51 -7.91
C ALA A 147 -7.11 -3.57 -9.07
N VAL A 148 -7.83 -2.48 -8.76
CA VAL A 148 -8.18 -1.44 -9.75
C VAL A 148 -6.92 -0.79 -10.33
N LEU A 149 -5.91 -0.48 -9.50
CA LEU A 149 -4.65 0.11 -9.97
C LEU A 149 -3.85 -0.85 -10.86
N LEU A 150 -3.76 -2.13 -10.50
CA LEU A 150 -3.12 -3.15 -11.34
C LEU A 150 -3.85 -3.28 -12.69
N PHE A 151 -5.18 -3.28 -12.67
CA PHE A 151 -5.98 -3.29 -13.88
C PHE A 151 -5.76 -2.03 -14.72
N ALA A 152 -5.72 -0.84 -14.12
CA ALA A 152 -5.45 0.41 -14.82
C ALA A 152 -4.05 0.42 -15.47
N GLY A 153 -3.03 -0.07 -14.77
CA GLY A 153 -1.68 -0.24 -15.32
C GLY A 153 -1.66 -1.18 -16.53
N TRP A 154 -2.34 -2.32 -16.44
CA TRP A 154 -2.51 -3.24 -17.57
C TRP A 154 -3.31 -2.63 -18.73
N LEU A 155 -4.38 -1.88 -18.43
CA LEU A 155 -5.27 -1.27 -19.41
C LEU A 155 -4.50 -0.23 -20.23
N HIS A 156 -3.71 0.62 -19.57
CA HIS A 156 -2.90 1.65 -20.24
C HIS A 156 -1.70 1.09 -21.02
N LEU A 157 -1.46 -0.23 -20.98
CA LEU A 157 -0.55 -0.94 -21.90
C LEU A 157 -1.28 -1.57 -23.10
N GLN A 158 -2.61 -1.54 -23.17
CA GLN A 158 -3.35 -2.04 -24.32
C GLN A 158 -3.28 -1.04 -25.48
N PRO A 159 -3.17 -1.48 -26.74
CA PRO A 159 -2.93 -0.58 -27.89
C PRO A 159 -3.88 0.62 -28.00
N LYS A 160 -5.16 0.43 -27.64
CA LYS A 160 -6.19 1.49 -27.68
C LYS A 160 -6.05 2.56 -26.59
N TYR A 161 -5.44 2.23 -25.46
CA TYR A 161 -5.43 3.05 -24.24
C TYR A 161 -4.04 3.54 -23.83
N ARG A 162 -3.02 3.23 -24.64
CA ARG A 162 -1.66 3.75 -24.48
C ARG A 162 -1.66 5.27 -24.67
N PRO A 163 -1.21 6.05 -23.66
CA PRO A 163 -1.09 7.49 -23.83
C PRO A 163 0.02 7.84 -24.83
N SER A 164 -0.17 8.93 -25.56
CA SER A 164 0.84 9.45 -26.49
C SER A 164 1.95 10.20 -25.75
N LEU A 165 3.10 10.38 -26.41
CA LEU A 165 4.20 11.17 -25.86
C LEU A 165 3.80 12.62 -25.51
N ALA A 166 2.93 13.23 -26.32
CA ALA A 166 2.41 14.59 -26.07
C ALA A 166 1.59 14.67 -24.78
N TRP A 167 0.82 13.62 -24.46
CA TRP A 167 0.09 13.53 -23.19
C TRP A 167 1.05 13.52 -22.00
N PHE A 168 2.13 12.72 -22.06
CA PHE A 168 3.13 12.66 -21.00
C PHE A 168 3.89 13.98 -20.79
N LYS A 169 4.13 14.73 -21.87
CA LYS A 169 4.84 16.01 -21.84
C LYS A 169 3.96 17.21 -21.54
N SER A 170 2.65 17.03 -21.36
CA SER A 170 1.75 18.13 -20.96
C SER A 170 1.90 18.49 -19.48
N ALA A 171 2.92 19.31 -19.18
CA ALA A 171 3.28 19.67 -17.82
C ALA A 171 2.22 20.55 -17.13
N GLU A 172 1.65 21.53 -17.83
CA GLU A 172 0.67 22.46 -17.27
C GLU A 172 -0.62 21.74 -16.86
N HIS A 173 -1.16 20.86 -17.73
CA HIS A 173 -2.33 20.07 -17.38
C HIS A 173 -2.05 19.17 -16.18
N ARG A 174 -0.90 18.47 -16.15
CA ARG A 174 -0.52 17.65 -15.00
C ARG A 174 -0.41 18.47 -13.72
N LEU A 175 0.21 19.64 -13.78
CA LEU A 175 0.37 20.52 -12.62
C LEU A 175 -0.99 20.98 -12.09
N ASN A 176 -1.89 21.43 -12.95
CA ASN A 176 -3.23 21.88 -12.54
C ASN A 176 -4.04 20.75 -11.89
N HIS A 177 -4.05 19.56 -12.49
CA HIS A 177 -4.76 18.40 -11.92
C HIS A 177 -4.13 17.93 -10.60
N HIS A 178 -2.80 17.99 -10.46
CA HIS A 178 -2.16 17.58 -9.22
C HIS A 178 -2.36 18.61 -8.09
N LEU A 179 -2.20 19.91 -8.38
CA LEU A 179 -2.37 20.94 -7.36
C LEU A 179 -3.83 21.06 -6.91
N ALA A 180 -4.77 21.24 -7.84
CA ALA A 180 -6.17 21.44 -7.50
C ALA A 180 -6.86 20.13 -7.13
N GLY A 181 -6.68 19.07 -7.94
CA GLY A 181 -7.32 17.78 -7.74
C GLY A 181 -6.62 16.94 -6.67
N LEU A 182 -5.42 16.45 -6.96
CA LEU A 182 -4.73 15.50 -6.09
C LEU A 182 -4.40 16.08 -4.71
N PHE A 183 -4.04 17.36 -4.61
CA PHE A 183 -3.75 17.98 -3.31
C PHE A 183 -4.95 18.72 -2.75
N GLY A 184 -5.54 19.65 -3.51
CA GLY A 184 -6.65 20.48 -3.04
C GLY A 184 -7.89 19.67 -2.66
N VAL A 185 -8.46 18.90 -3.60
CA VAL A 185 -9.67 18.11 -3.36
C VAL A 185 -9.42 17.01 -2.32
N SER A 186 -8.27 16.34 -2.35
CA SER A 186 -7.96 15.33 -1.32
C SER A 186 -7.82 15.92 0.09
N SER A 187 -7.20 17.10 0.22
CA SER A 187 -7.11 17.81 1.51
C SER A 187 -8.48 18.25 2.01
N LEU A 188 -9.33 18.79 1.12
CA LEU A 188 -10.70 19.15 1.44
C LEU A 188 -11.54 17.94 1.87
N ALA A 189 -11.42 16.82 1.14
CA ALA A 189 -12.10 15.57 1.49
C ALA A 189 -11.62 15.03 2.86
N TRP A 190 -10.32 15.16 3.15
CA TRP A 190 -9.77 14.79 4.45
C TRP A 190 -10.27 15.68 5.59
N ALA A 191 -10.39 16.99 5.36
CA ALA A 191 -11.05 17.89 6.31
C ALA A 191 -12.51 17.45 6.57
N GLY A 192 -13.22 17.06 5.50
CA GLY A 192 -14.53 16.41 5.60
C GLY A 192 -14.49 15.21 6.54
N HIS A 193 -13.65 14.21 6.27
CA HIS A 193 -13.49 13.02 7.13
C HIS A 193 -13.24 13.37 8.61
N LEU A 194 -12.37 14.35 8.88
CA LEU A 194 -12.08 14.75 10.26
C LEU A 194 -13.29 15.36 10.96
N ILE A 195 -13.97 16.29 10.30
CA ILE A 195 -15.16 16.98 10.84
C ILE A 195 -16.29 15.99 11.12
N HIS A 196 -16.47 15.05 10.20
CA HIS A 196 -17.66 14.23 10.12
C HIS A 196 -17.54 12.86 10.79
N VAL A 197 -16.33 12.33 10.96
CA VAL A 197 -16.10 11.00 11.54
C VAL A 197 -15.14 11.11 12.73
N ALA A 198 -13.93 11.63 12.51
CA ALA A 198 -12.89 11.59 13.54
C ALA A 198 -13.25 12.39 14.80
N VAL A 199 -13.78 13.61 14.64
CA VAL A 199 -14.16 14.48 15.76
C VAL A 199 -15.37 13.91 16.54
N PRO A 200 -16.47 13.47 15.91
CA PRO A 200 -17.54 12.76 16.61
C PRO A 200 -17.05 11.53 17.38
N GLU A 201 -16.23 10.68 16.76
CA GLU A 201 -15.67 9.48 17.39
C GLU A 201 -14.74 9.81 18.56
N ALA A 202 -14.03 10.93 18.52
CA ALA A 202 -13.23 11.43 19.63
C ALA A 202 -14.09 11.95 20.80
N ARG A 203 -15.36 12.29 20.53
CA ARG A 203 -16.36 12.72 21.53
C ARG A 203 -17.28 11.58 21.99
N GLY A 204 -16.99 10.35 21.59
CA GLY A 204 -17.79 9.17 21.96
C GLY A 204 -19.11 9.03 21.19
N GLN A 205 -19.25 9.74 20.06
CA GLN A 205 -20.40 9.63 19.17
C GLN A 205 -20.02 8.79 17.95
N HIS A 206 -20.68 7.64 17.80
CA HIS A 206 -20.41 6.77 16.66
C HIS A 206 -20.96 7.36 15.36
N VAL A 207 -20.10 7.43 14.34
CA VAL A 207 -20.49 7.84 12.99
C VAL A 207 -19.92 6.89 11.95
N GLY A 208 -20.80 6.23 11.21
CA GLY A 208 -20.49 5.25 10.20
C GLY A 208 -21.29 5.45 8.91
N TRP A 209 -21.06 4.59 7.92
CA TRP A 209 -21.76 4.63 6.63
C TRP A 209 -23.28 4.49 6.76
N ASP A 210 -23.75 3.87 7.83
CA ASP A 210 -25.16 3.63 8.17
C ASP A 210 -25.90 4.88 8.64
N ASN A 211 -25.20 5.83 9.29
CA ASN A 211 -25.84 6.97 9.94
C ASN A 211 -25.27 8.35 9.56
N PHE A 212 -24.18 8.40 8.79
CA PHE A 212 -23.45 9.63 8.46
C PHE A 212 -24.33 10.72 7.81
N LEU A 213 -25.29 10.34 6.96
CA LEU A 213 -26.17 11.29 6.27
C LEU A 213 -27.25 11.89 7.17
N ASN A 214 -27.56 11.25 8.30
CA ASN A 214 -28.61 11.66 9.22
C ASN A 214 -28.05 12.19 10.55
N THR A 215 -26.72 12.21 10.69
CA THR A 215 -26.02 12.66 11.90
C THR A 215 -25.20 13.89 11.54
N PRO A 216 -25.66 15.11 11.91
CA PRO A 216 -24.89 16.31 11.62
C PRO A 216 -23.54 16.30 12.38
N PRO A 217 -22.48 16.89 11.79
CA PRO A 217 -21.15 16.97 12.42
C PRO A 217 -21.10 17.87 13.66
#